data_AF-A0A495YQM1-F1
#
_entry.id   AF-A0A495YQM1-F1
#
_cell.length_a   1.000
_cell.length_b   1.000
_cell.length_c   1.000
_cell.angle_alpha   90.00
_cell.angle_beta   90.00
_cell.angle_gamma   90.00
#
_symmetry.space_group_name_H-M   'P 1'
#
loop_
_entity.id
_entity.type
_entity.pdbx_description
1 polymer ?
#
loop_
_entity_poly.entity_id
_entity_poly.type
_entity_poly.pdbx_seq_one_letter_code
_entity_poly.pdbx_strand_id
1 'polypeptide(L)'
;AASAASATSATSAPAATASATPAKAGDTAADDTDTGRALFWRGVATSGLNPKTLLFFPSFFPQFIIPDANWSLNAQFLLLAATFAVLFAGGVASMALFSHRLSRALQRPARMRAMNRVTGGLLVGMGAIMAGWN
;
A
#
# COMPACT_ATOMS: atom_id res chain seq x y z
N ALA A 1 -27.44 -26.58 39.13
CA ALA A 1 -28.46 -25.56 38.78
C ALA A 1 -27.77 -24.20 38.93
N ALA A 2 -27.37 -23.55 37.83
CA ALA A 2 -28.18 -22.55 37.12
C ALA A 2 -28.53 -21.38 38.07
N SER A 3 -28.19 -20.12 37.82
CA SER A 3 -28.49 -19.37 36.61
C SER A 3 -28.06 -17.91 36.84
N ALA A 4 -27.68 -17.22 35.75
CA ALA A 4 -27.89 -15.79 35.52
C ALA A 4 -27.17 -14.78 36.44
N ALA A 5 -26.79 -13.58 36.02
CA ALA A 5 -26.73 -12.87 34.75
C ALA A 5 -26.08 -11.50 35.08
N SER A 6 -25.61 -10.79 34.05
CA SER A 6 -25.75 -9.32 33.88
C SER A 6 -25.41 -8.38 35.07
N ALA A 7 -24.72 -7.26 34.95
CA ALA A 7 -24.24 -6.46 33.83
C ALA A 7 -23.74 -5.15 34.47
N THR A 8 -22.82 -4.47 33.77
CA THR A 8 -22.78 -3.01 33.53
C THR A 8 -22.72 -1.99 34.68
N SER A 9 -21.64 -1.23 34.71
CA SER A 9 -21.58 0.26 34.78
C SER A 9 -20.09 0.66 34.75
N ALA A 10 -19.46 1.01 33.63
CA ALA A 10 -19.60 2.22 32.81
C ALA A 10 -19.58 3.53 33.63
N THR A 11 -18.45 4.25 33.56
CA THR A 11 -18.24 5.70 33.83
C THR A 11 -16.82 6.00 33.32
N SER A 12 -16.59 6.41 32.07
CA SER A 12 -16.90 7.66 31.35
C SER A 12 -15.78 8.71 31.46
N ALA A 13 -15.04 8.92 30.35
CA ALA A 13 -14.32 10.15 29.98
C ALA A 13 -13.93 10.05 28.49
N PRO A 14 -13.84 11.16 27.74
CA PRO A 14 -14.68 11.38 26.58
C PRO A 14 -13.96 11.33 25.23
N ALA A 15 -14.81 11.31 24.21
CA ALA A 15 -14.52 11.36 22.79
C ALA A 15 -13.58 12.51 22.39
N ALA A 16 -12.40 12.16 21.89
CA ALA A 16 -11.73 12.95 20.87
C ALA A 16 -12.24 12.46 19.51
N THR A 17 -13.32 13.09 19.06
CA THR A 17 -13.80 13.06 17.69
C THR A 17 -12.73 13.63 16.76
N ALA A 18 -11.77 12.80 16.36
CA ALA A 18 -11.07 12.99 15.09
C ALA A 18 -12.03 12.50 14.01
N SER A 19 -12.88 13.41 13.54
CA SER A 19 -13.65 13.29 12.31
C SER A 19 -12.69 13.12 11.13
N ALA A 20 -12.18 11.91 10.96
CA ALA A 20 -11.68 11.45 9.68
C ALA A 20 -12.89 11.36 8.75
N THR A 21 -13.15 12.44 8.01
CA THR A 21 -13.99 12.40 6.82
C THR A 21 -13.61 11.14 6.05
N PRO A 22 -14.56 10.22 5.78
CA PRO A 22 -14.25 9.10 4.92
C PRO A 22 -14.03 9.74 3.55
N ALA A 23 -12.78 9.81 3.12
CA ALA A 23 -12.48 10.06 1.72
C ALA A 23 -13.24 8.98 0.97
N LYS A 24 -14.33 9.39 0.31
CA LYS A 24 -15.18 8.55 -0.51
C LYS A 24 -14.29 7.99 -1.61
N ALA A 25 -13.66 6.86 -1.32
CA ALA A 25 -12.94 6.06 -2.28
C ALA A 25 -13.97 5.77 -3.37
N GLY A 26 -13.69 6.32 -4.55
CA GLY A 26 -14.60 6.30 -5.68
C GLY A 26 -14.97 4.88 -6.04
N ASP A 27 -16.09 4.43 -5.49
CA ASP A 27 -16.85 3.30 -5.96
C ASP A 27 -17.45 3.72 -7.30
N THR A 28 -16.63 3.67 -8.34
CA THR A 28 -17.19 3.59 -9.69
C THR A 28 -17.48 2.11 -9.89
N ALA A 29 -18.76 1.76 -9.83
CA ALA A 29 -19.20 0.45 -10.27
C ALA A 29 -18.53 0.16 -11.63
N ALA A 30 -17.88 -0.99 -11.74
CA ALA A 30 -17.48 -1.50 -13.05
C ALA A 30 -18.79 -1.74 -13.80
N ASP A 31 -19.11 -0.87 -14.75
CA ASP A 31 -20.19 -1.14 -15.69
C ASP A 31 -19.67 -2.22 -16.65
N ASP A 32 -20.44 -3.29 -16.85
CA ASP A 32 -20.04 -4.50 -17.59
C ASP A 32 -19.79 -4.24 -19.10
N THR A 33 -19.85 -2.97 -19.52
CA THR A 33 -19.59 -2.50 -20.90
C THR A 33 -18.26 -1.74 -21.06
N ASP A 34 -17.46 -1.56 -19.99
CA ASP A 34 -16.20 -0.84 -20.10
C ASP A 34 -15.22 -1.58 -21.02
N THR A 35 -14.91 -0.97 -22.17
CA THR A 35 -13.86 -1.44 -23.09
C THR A 35 -12.55 -1.53 -22.30
N GLY A 36 -11.71 -2.54 -22.54
CA GLY A 36 -10.45 -2.74 -21.77
C GLY A 36 -9.53 -1.50 -21.67
N ARG A 37 -9.65 -0.56 -22.61
CA ARG A 37 -9.04 0.78 -22.54
C ARG A 37 -9.58 1.65 -21.39
N ALA A 38 -10.89 1.69 -21.19
CA ALA A 38 -11.54 2.44 -20.12
C ALA A 38 -11.11 1.91 -18.74
N LEU A 39 -11.12 0.59 -18.56
CA LEU A 39 -10.62 -0.06 -17.34
C LEU A 39 -9.14 0.27 -17.07
N PHE A 40 -8.30 0.24 -18.10
CA PHE A 40 -6.89 0.61 -17.99
C PHE A 40 -6.72 2.07 -17.56
N TRP A 41 -7.34 3.03 -18.26
CA TRP A 41 -7.23 4.44 -17.93
C TRP A 41 -7.79 4.76 -16.54
N ARG A 42 -8.85 4.07 -16.14
CA ARG A 42 -9.41 4.19 -14.80
C ARG A 42 -8.48 3.62 -13.73
N GLY A 43 -7.83 2.49 -13.99
CA GLY A 43 -6.79 1.94 -13.12
C GLY A 43 -5.57 2.86 -13.01
N VAL A 44 -5.13 3.44 -14.13
CA VAL A 44 -4.06 4.44 -14.19
C VAL A 44 -4.45 5.70 -13.42
N ALA A 45 -5.65 6.22 -13.63
CA ALA A 45 -6.15 7.39 -12.92
C ALA A 45 -6.25 7.11 -11.41
N THR A 46 -6.82 5.97 -11.00
CA THR A 46 -6.98 5.64 -9.57
C THR A 46 -5.64 5.40 -8.89
N SER A 47 -4.69 4.75 -9.57
CA SER A 47 -3.35 4.49 -9.03
C SER A 47 -2.48 5.74 -9.02
N GLY A 48 -2.59 6.58 -10.07
CA GLY A 48 -1.84 7.82 -10.24
C GLY A 48 -2.34 8.96 -9.36
N LEU A 49 -3.66 9.06 -9.15
CA LEU A 49 -4.26 10.04 -8.23
C LEU A 49 -4.22 9.59 -6.77
N ASN A 50 -3.51 8.51 -6.45
CA ASN A 50 -3.35 8.11 -5.06
C ASN A 50 -2.59 9.23 -4.30
N PRO A 51 -3.23 9.89 -3.31
CA PRO A 51 -2.65 11.06 -2.67
C PRO A 51 -1.36 10.72 -1.93
N LYS A 52 -1.18 9.46 -1.49
CA LYS A 52 0.07 9.00 -0.87
C LYS A 52 1.23 9.04 -1.86
N THR A 53 1.00 8.57 -3.09
CA THR A 53 2.01 8.56 -4.14
C THR A 53 2.36 9.97 -4.58
N LEU A 54 1.35 10.84 -4.75
CA LEU A 54 1.56 12.25 -5.10
C LEU A 54 2.30 13.02 -4.01
N LEU A 55 2.00 12.77 -2.74
CA LEU A 55 2.69 13.42 -1.61
C LEU A 55 4.11 12.89 -1.39
N PHE A 56 4.40 11.66 -1.79
CA PHE A 56 5.74 11.08 -1.71
C PHE A 56 6.73 11.82 -2.64
N PHE A 57 6.32 12.14 -3.86
CA PHE A 57 7.18 12.78 -4.87
C PHE A 57 7.86 14.08 -4.39
N PRO A 58 7.14 15.14 -3.97
CA PRO A 58 7.75 16.37 -3.49
C PRO A 58 8.36 16.24 -2.09
N SER A 59 8.10 15.15 -1.34
CA SER A 59 8.73 14.93 -0.04
C SER A 59 10.10 14.25 -0.16
N PHE A 60 10.26 13.35 -1.14
CA PHE A 60 11.51 12.61 -1.35
C PHE A 60 12.45 13.33 -2.31
N PHE A 61 11.95 13.92 -3.39
CA PHE A 61 12.83 14.40 -4.46
C PHE A 61 13.65 15.65 -4.11
N PRO A 62 13.12 16.66 -3.39
CA PRO A 62 13.92 17.80 -2.97
C PRO A 62 15.10 17.41 -2.07
N GLN A 63 15.03 16.27 -1.37
CA GLN A 63 16.14 15.77 -0.56
C GLN A 63 17.36 15.37 -1.39
N PHE A 64 17.19 15.11 -2.69
CA PHE A 64 18.24 14.68 -3.60
C PHE A 64 18.60 15.73 -4.66
N ILE A 65 18.02 16.93 -4.59
CA ILE A 65 18.26 18.01 -5.54
C ILE A 65 19.19 19.05 -4.90
N ILE A 66 20.22 19.46 -5.64
CA ILE A 66 21.18 20.48 -5.19
C ILE A 66 20.80 21.80 -5.89
N PRO A 67 20.31 22.83 -5.15
CA PRO A 67 19.85 24.09 -5.72
C PRO A 67 20.94 24.88 -6.46
N ASP A 68 22.19 24.77 -6.01
CA ASP A 68 23.34 25.54 -6.50
C ASP A 68 24.20 24.79 -7.53
N ALA A 69 23.69 23.70 -8.11
CA ALA A 69 24.41 22.97 -9.14
C ALA A 69 24.34 23.69 -10.49
N ASN A 70 25.38 23.54 -11.33
CA ASN A 70 25.45 24.04 -12.72
C ASN A 70 24.36 23.47 -13.66
N TRP A 71 23.39 22.72 -13.15
CA TRP A 71 22.37 22.02 -13.90
C TRP A 71 20.96 22.48 -13.51
N SER A 72 20.10 22.71 -14.51
CA SER A 72 18.70 23.07 -14.33
C SER A 72 17.96 22.15 -13.35
N LEU A 73 17.32 22.76 -12.35
CA LEU A 73 16.47 22.09 -11.35
C LEU A 73 15.41 21.18 -11.99
N ASN A 74 14.80 21.63 -13.10
CA ASN A 74 13.77 20.86 -13.80
C ASN A 74 14.32 19.55 -14.40
N ALA A 75 15.55 19.58 -14.90
CA ALA A 75 16.17 18.41 -15.50
C ALA A 75 16.60 17.38 -14.43
N GLN A 76 17.10 17.84 -13.28
CA GLN A 76 17.38 16.97 -12.13
C GLN A 76 16.10 16.28 -11.62
N PHE A 77 15.01 17.04 -11.50
CA PHE A 77 13.71 16.51 -11.07
C PHE A 77 13.15 15.49 -12.07
N LEU A 78 13.20 15.80 -13.38
CA LEU A 78 12.75 14.89 -14.44
C LEU A 78 13.56 13.59 -14.48
N LEU A 79 14.88 13.66 -14.31
CA LEU A 79 15.72 12.47 -14.28
C LEU A 79 15.35 11.57 -13.08
N LEU A 80 15.23 12.15 -11.88
CA LEU A 80 14.86 11.40 -10.68
C LEU A 80 13.46 10.80 -10.80
N ALA A 81 12.51 11.54 -11.38
CA ALA A 81 11.17 11.06 -11.69
C ALA A 81 11.18 9.88 -12.66
N ALA A 82 11.95 9.99 -13.75
CA ALA A 82 12.06 8.95 -14.76
C ALA A 82 12.69 7.67 -14.19
N THR A 83 13.81 7.78 -13.46
CA THR A 83 14.46 6.62 -12.84
C THR A 83 13.54 5.93 -11.84
N PHE A 84 12.86 6.70 -10.98
CA PHE A 84 11.88 6.15 -10.04
C PHE A 84 10.72 5.44 -10.77
N ALA A 85 10.16 6.09 -11.80
CA ALA A 85 9.06 5.53 -12.58
C ALA A 85 9.46 4.20 -13.26
N VAL A 86 10.67 4.11 -13.81
CA VAL A 86 11.20 2.88 -14.42
C VAL A 86 11.35 1.77 -13.39
N LEU A 87 11.93 2.06 -12.22
CA LEU A 87 12.09 1.08 -11.15
C LEU A 87 10.72 0.59 -10.63
N PHE A 88 9.80 1.52 -10.42
CA PHE A 88 8.45 1.22 -9.95
C PHE A 88 7.69 0.37 -10.98
N ALA A 89 7.65 0.80 -12.25
CA ALA A 89 7.01 0.07 -13.33
C ALA A 89 7.66 -1.30 -13.55
N GLY A 90 8.99 -1.38 -13.49
CA GLY A 90 9.73 -2.64 -13.58
C GLY A 90 9.37 -3.60 -12.45
N GLY A 91 9.23 -3.10 -11.22
CA GLY A 91 8.79 -3.89 -10.06
C GLY A 91 7.35 -4.41 -10.22
N VAL A 92 6.42 -3.54 -10.63
CA VAL A 92 5.02 -3.92 -10.87
C VAL A 92 4.91 -4.90 -12.05
N ALA A 93 5.62 -4.65 -13.15
CA ALA A 93 5.64 -5.54 -14.31
C ALA A 93 6.25 -6.91 -13.97
N SER A 94 7.33 -6.93 -13.19
CA SER A 94 7.91 -8.18 -12.68
C SER A 94 6.87 -8.94 -11.87
N MET A 95 6.21 -8.28 -10.91
CA MET A 95 5.13 -8.91 -10.15
C MET A 95 3.99 -9.40 -11.05
N ALA A 96 3.58 -8.65 -12.06
CA ALA A 96 2.53 -9.06 -12.99
C ALA A 96 2.93 -10.32 -13.78
N LEU A 97 4.17 -10.37 -14.30
CA LEU A 97 4.71 -11.51 -15.04
C LEU A 97 4.88 -12.74 -14.14
N PHE A 98 5.40 -12.55 -12.92
CA PHE A 98 5.58 -13.64 -11.96
C PHE A 98 4.27 -14.08 -11.31
N SER A 99 3.26 -13.20 -11.22
CA SER A 99 1.96 -13.49 -10.60
C SER A 99 1.29 -14.70 -11.24
N HIS A 100 1.35 -14.85 -12.55
CA HIS A 100 0.74 -16.01 -13.21
C HIS A 100 1.42 -17.35 -12.84
N ARG A 101 2.75 -17.36 -12.70
CA ARG A 101 3.49 -18.55 -12.25
C ARG A 101 3.35 -18.80 -10.76
N LEU A 102 3.41 -17.74 -9.97
CA LEU A 102 3.31 -17.79 -8.52
C LEU A 102 1.90 -18.22 -8.10
N SER A 103 0.86 -17.72 -8.77
CA SER A 103 -0.53 -18.11 -8.56
C SER A 103 -0.74 -19.61 -8.83
N ARG A 104 -0.24 -20.15 -9.96
CA ARG A 104 -0.28 -21.61 -10.21
C ARG A 104 0.50 -22.42 -9.18
N ALA A 105 1.64 -21.91 -8.71
CA ALA A 105 2.43 -22.58 -7.67
C ALA A 105 1.74 -22.56 -6.29
N LEU A 106 1.00 -21.51 -5.97
CA LEU A 106 0.32 -21.29 -4.68
C LEU A 106 -1.08 -21.87 -4.59
N GLN A 107 -1.68 -22.31 -5.70
CA GLN A 107 -2.96 -23.03 -5.71
C GLN A 107 -2.95 -24.32 -4.86
N ARG A 108 -1.77 -24.84 -4.49
CA ARG A 108 -1.68 -25.97 -3.56
C ARG A 108 -1.84 -25.48 -2.12
N PRO A 109 -2.90 -25.90 -1.38
CA PRO A 109 -3.17 -25.42 -0.02
C PRO A 109 -2.01 -25.69 0.96
N ALA A 110 -1.20 -26.72 0.73
CA ALA A 110 -0.01 -27.00 1.52
C ALA A 110 1.08 -25.91 1.38
N ARG A 111 1.31 -25.37 0.18
CA ARG A 111 2.30 -24.30 -0.05
C ARG A 111 1.80 -22.97 0.48
N MET A 112 0.51 -22.67 0.32
CA MET A 112 -0.11 -21.49 0.90
C MET A 112 0.05 -21.47 2.43
N ARG A 113 -0.19 -22.60 3.11
CA ARG A 113 0.01 -22.72 4.57
C ARG A 113 1.47 -22.59 4.99
N ALA A 114 2.40 -23.19 4.23
CA ALA A 114 3.82 -23.05 4.51
C ALA A 114 4.27 -21.59 4.39
N MET A 115 3.85 -20.90 3.33
CA MET A 115 4.17 -19.49 3.13
C MET A 115 3.57 -18.61 4.22
N ASN A 116 2.33 -18.87 4.63
CA ASN A 116 1.69 -18.14 5.72
C ASN A 116 2.39 -18.36 7.08
N ARG A 117 2.89 -19.58 7.34
CA ARG A 117 3.70 -19.87 8.54
C ARG A 117 5.07 -19.19 8.50
N VAL A 118 5.71 -19.14 7.33
CA VAL A 118 6.99 -18.44 7.18
C VAL A 118 6.79 -16.95 7.42
N THR A 119 5.81 -16.31 6.76
CA THR A 119 5.53 -14.89 6.94
C THR A 119 5.12 -14.57 8.37
N GLY A 120 4.23 -15.36 8.96
CA GLY A 120 3.82 -15.20 10.37
C GLY A 120 4.99 -15.41 11.33
N GLY A 121 5.84 -16.41 11.09
CA GLY A 121 7.05 -16.65 11.87
C GLY A 121 8.06 -15.51 11.75
N LEU A 122 8.24 -14.95 10.54
CA LEU A 122 9.11 -13.80 10.30
C LEU A 122 8.61 -12.57 11.07
N LEU A 123 7.31 -12.29 11.01
CA LEU A 123 6.69 -11.17 11.72
C LEU A 123 6.80 -11.31 13.23
N VAL A 124 6.50 -12.50 13.77
CA VAL A 124 6.65 -12.77 15.20
C VAL A 124 8.12 -12.67 15.61
N GLY A 125 9.05 -13.22 14.82
CA GLY A 125 10.48 -13.13 15.08
C GLY A 125 10.98 -11.69 15.07
N MET A 126 10.58 -10.89 14.07
CA MET A 126 10.97 -9.49 13.95
C MET A 126 10.36 -8.64 15.08
N GLY A 127 9.10 -8.91 15.47
CA GLY A 127 8.46 -8.29 16.63
C GLY A 127 9.14 -8.66 17.94
N ALA A 128 9.56 -9.92 18.10
CA ALA A 128 10.31 -10.37 19.28
C ALA A 128 11.70 -9.74 19.35
N ILE A 129 12.40 -9.61 18.22
CA ILE A 129 13.68 -8.89 18.14
C ILE A 129 13.49 -7.43 18.53
N MET A 130 12.47 -6.76 18.02
CA MET A 130 12.16 -5.36 18.37
C MET A 130 11.75 -5.19 19.82
N ALA A 131 10.93 -6.08 20.36
CA ALA A 131 10.51 -6.02 21.77
C ALA A 131 11.64 -6.39 22.75
N GLY A 132 12.56 -7.25 22.33
CA GLY A 132 13.78 -7.60 23.05
C GLY A 132 14.94 -6.64 22.79
N TRP A 133 14.75 -5.63 21.96
CA TRP A 133 15.72 -4.57 21.71
C TRP A 133 15.69 -3.62 22.92
N ASN A 134 16.43 -3.99 23.97
CA ASN A 134 16.68 -3.18 25.16
C ASN A 134 17.78 -2.15 24.89
#